data_AF-A0A9W6FZY1-F1
#
_entry.id   AF-A0A9W6FZY1-F1
#
_cell.length_a   1.000
_cell.length_b   1.000
_cell.length_c   1.000
_cell.angle_alpha   90.00
_cell.angle_beta   90.00
_cell.angle_gamma   90.00
#
_symmetry.space_group_name_H-M   'P 1'
#
loop_
_entity.id
_entity.type
_entity.pdbx_description
1 polymer ?
#
loop_
_entity_poly.entity_id
_entity_poly.type
_entity_poly.pdbx_seq_one_letter_code
_entity_poly.pdbx_strand_id
1 'polypeptide(L)'
;MEKYLVGRAQGDLPAALTSFRASLAIRERLAKADPGNAGWQRDLIVSYVKLSEATNDSSYAAKALDIALEMQKRDTLAPSDTWIIEELKRRAVR
;
A
#
# COMPACT_ATOMS: atom_id res chain seq x y z
N MET A 1 -15.52 38.28 9.80
CA MET A 1 -15.09 37.21 10.74
C MET A 1 -15.30 35.87 10.05
N GLU A 2 -14.54 35.63 8.98
CA GLU A 2 -14.64 34.43 8.16
C GLU A 2 -13.69 33.35 8.65
N LYS A 3 -14.28 32.20 8.97
CA LYS A 3 -13.79 30.86 8.68
C LYS A 3 -12.43 30.45 9.29
N TYR A 4 -12.56 29.82 10.45
CA TYR A 4 -11.62 28.90 11.06
C TYR A 4 -11.04 27.87 10.06
N LEU A 5 -9.71 27.68 10.14
CA LEU A 5 -8.97 26.44 9.90
C LEU A 5 -8.94 25.84 8.48
N VAL A 6 -8.20 26.46 7.56
CA VAL A 6 -7.60 25.72 6.43
C VAL A 6 -6.12 26.06 6.33
N GLY A 7 -5.29 25.24 6.96
CA GLY A 7 -3.85 25.47 6.95
C GLY A 7 -3.06 24.50 7.83
N ARG A 8 -3.39 23.21 7.83
CA ARG A 8 -2.58 22.17 8.50
C ARG A 8 -2.60 20.88 7.67
N ALA A 9 -1.76 20.79 6.64
CA ALA A 9 -1.33 19.52 6.05
C ALA A 9 -0.31 19.65 4.90
N GLN A 10 -0.06 20.83 4.34
CA GLN A 10 0.76 20.93 3.12
C GLN A 10 2.27 21.12 3.38
N GLY A 11 2.68 21.54 4.58
CA GLY A 11 4.07 21.85 4.89
C GLY A 11 4.99 20.65 5.18
N ASP A 12 4.45 19.56 5.76
CA ASP A 12 5.23 18.37 6.16
C ASP A 12 5.08 17.16 5.20
N LEU A 13 4.26 17.32 4.16
CA LEU A 13 3.98 16.27 3.19
C LEU A 13 5.26 15.71 2.52
N PRO A 14 6.29 16.52 2.18
CA PRO A 14 7.51 16.01 1.56
C PRO A 14 8.40 15.17 2.51
N ALA A 15 8.53 15.57 3.77
CA ALA A 15 9.37 14.88 4.75
C ALA A 15 8.72 13.57 5.21
N ALA A 16 7.40 13.57 5.41
CA ALA A 16 6.62 12.36 5.70
C ALA A 16 6.70 11.36 4.53
N LEU A 17 6.59 11.83 3.29
CA LEU A 17 6.71 10.98 2.10
C LEU A 17 8.13 10.39 1.96
N THR A 18 9.17 11.15 2.30
CA THR A 18 10.55 10.65 2.31
C THR A 18 10.75 9.51 3.30
N SER A 19 10.29 9.68 4.54
CA SER A 19 10.36 8.64 5.58
C SER A 19 9.54 7.42 5.19
N PHE A 20 8.36 7.63 4.59
CA PHE A 20 7.52 6.56 4.08
C PHE A 20 8.20 5.77 2.96
N ARG A 21 8.83 6.45 1.99
CA ARG A 21 9.57 5.82 0.88
C ARG A 21 10.75 4.99 1.37
N ALA A 22 11.51 5.48 2.35
CA ALA A 22 12.59 4.71 2.97
C ALA A 22 12.05 3.44 3.65
N SER A 23 10.94 3.57 4.38
CA SER A 23 10.27 2.44 5.02
C SER A 23 9.68 1.44 4.01
N LEU A 24 9.16 1.94 2.88
CA LEU A 24 8.69 1.10 1.77
C LEU A 24 9.83 0.27 1.18
N ALA A 25 10.98 0.89 0.90
CA ALA A 25 12.13 0.19 0.33
C ALA A 25 12.61 -0.98 1.22
N ILE A 26 12.52 -0.83 2.54
CA ILE A 26 12.83 -1.93 3.48
C ILE A 26 11.80 -3.06 3.36
N ARG A 27 10.49 -2.72 3.34
CA ARG A 27 9.42 -3.73 3.19
C ARG A 27 9.49 -4.46 1.85
N GLU A 28 9.82 -3.76 0.77
CA GLU A 28 10.06 -4.36 -0.55
C GLU A 28 11.19 -5.39 -0.51
N ARG A 29 12.31 -5.04 0.13
CA ARG A 29 13.45 -5.95 0.29
C ARG A 29 13.09 -7.18 1.11
N LEU A 30 12.37 -7.01 2.23
CA LEU A 30 11.92 -8.11 3.08
C LEU A 30 10.96 -9.05 2.32
N ALA A 31 9.91 -8.49 1.71
CA ALA A 31 8.94 -9.26 0.93
C ALA A 31 9.57 -9.98 -0.27
N LYS A 32 10.60 -9.40 -0.89
CA LYS A 32 11.36 -10.07 -1.96
C LYS A 32 12.29 -11.16 -1.44
N ALA A 33 12.87 -10.98 -0.26
CA ALA A 33 13.77 -11.96 0.35
C ALA A 33 13.02 -13.23 0.79
N ASP A 34 11.79 -13.09 1.28
CA ASP A 34 10.92 -14.23 1.60
C ASP A 34 9.49 -14.02 1.05
N PRO A 35 9.24 -14.45 -0.20
CA PRO A 35 7.90 -14.43 -0.78
C PRO A 35 6.86 -15.30 -0.06
N GLY A 36 7.30 -16.28 0.74
CA GLY A 36 6.43 -17.17 1.52
C GLY A 36 5.95 -16.54 2.83
N ASN A 37 6.63 -15.50 3.32
CA ASN A 37 6.24 -14.80 4.54
C ASN A 37 5.00 -13.93 4.31
N ALA A 38 3.84 -14.49 4.62
CA ALA A 38 2.55 -13.84 4.45
C ALA A 38 2.39 -12.55 5.29
N GLY A 39 3.17 -12.38 6.36
CA GLY A 39 3.21 -11.14 7.14
C GLY A 39 3.90 -10.02 6.36
N TRP A 40 5.08 -10.29 5.82
CA TRP A 40 5.85 -9.31 5.03
C TRP A 40 5.13 -8.90 3.74
N GLN A 41 4.44 -9.84 3.08
CA GLN A 41 3.63 -9.53 1.90
C GLN A 41 2.45 -8.61 2.27
N ARG A 42 1.75 -8.88 3.38
CA ARG A 42 0.64 -8.03 3.86
C ARG A 42 1.13 -6.63 4.25
N ASP A 43 2.26 -6.51 4.94
CA ASP A 43 2.85 -5.22 5.29
C ASP A 43 3.19 -4.38 4.06
N LEU A 44 3.66 -5.03 2.98
CA LEU A 44 3.93 -4.37 1.72
C LEU A 44 2.64 -3.94 1.00
N ILE A 45 1.61 -4.79 0.97
CA ILE A 45 0.26 -4.44 0.45
C ILE A 45 -0.28 -3.20 1.15
N VAL A 46 -0.28 -3.18 2.49
CA VAL A 46 -0.77 -2.03 3.28
C VAL A 46 0.01 -0.76 2.97
N SER A 47 1.32 -0.87 2.78
CA SER A 47 2.16 0.29 2.44
C SER A 47 1.80 0.89 1.09
N TYR A 48 1.53 0.04 0.09
CA TYR A 48 1.09 0.49 -1.22
C TYR A 48 -0.32 1.07 -1.22
N VAL A 49 -1.26 0.49 -0.45
CA VAL A 49 -2.60 1.06 -0.29
C VAL A 49 -2.53 2.48 0.29
N LYS A 50 -1.74 2.67 1.35
CA LYS A 50 -1.55 3.99 1.98
C LYS A 50 -0.93 5.01 1.02
N LEU A 51 0.01 4.59 0.17
CA LEU A 51 0.57 5.49 -0.85
C LEU A 51 -0.46 5.86 -1.90
N SER A 52 -1.25 4.90 -2.37
CA SER A 52 -2.32 5.17 -3.33
C SER A 52 -3.29 6.22 -2.77
N GLU A 53 -3.68 6.12 -1.50
CA GLU A 53 -4.54 7.10 -0.82
C GLU A 53 -3.86 8.46 -0.62
N ALA A 54 -2.59 8.47 -0.21
CA ALA A 54 -1.85 9.70 0.09
C ALA A 54 -1.48 10.49 -1.17
N THR A 55 -1.23 9.82 -2.29
CA THR A 55 -0.82 10.46 -3.55
C THR A 55 -1.93 10.48 -4.60
N ASN A 56 -3.07 9.84 -4.33
CA ASN A 56 -4.14 9.62 -5.30
C ASN A 56 -3.62 9.00 -6.61
N ASP A 57 -2.69 8.04 -6.48
CA ASP A 57 -2.04 7.34 -7.60
C ASP A 57 -2.41 5.85 -7.55
N SER A 58 -3.22 5.42 -8.52
CA SER A 58 -3.73 4.06 -8.64
C SER A 58 -2.65 3.04 -9.01
N SER A 59 -1.47 3.46 -9.46
CA SER A 59 -0.35 2.55 -9.74
C SER A 59 0.11 1.80 -8.49
N TYR A 60 0.00 2.41 -7.31
CA TYR A 60 0.30 1.72 -6.06
C TYR A 60 -0.76 0.68 -5.70
N ALA A 61 -2.04 0.93 -6.01
CA ALA A 61 -3.08 -0.09 -5.86
C ALA A 61 -2.83 -1.29 -6.78
N ALA A 62 -2.34 -1.05 -8.01
CA ALA A 62 -1.95 -2.13 -8.93
C ALA A 62 -0.78 -2.98 -8.37
N LYS A 63 0.25 -2.34 -7.79
CA LYS A 63 1.35 -3.06 -7.13
C LYS A 63 0.89 -3.90 -5.95
N ALA A 64 -0.04 -3.38 -5.15
CA ALA A 64 -0.65 -4.15 -4.06
C ALA A 64 -1.44 -5.36 -4.60
N LEU A 65 -2.17 -5.17 -5.70
CA LEU A 65 -2.92 -6.25 -6.34
C LEU A 65 -2.01 -7.38 -6.82
N ASP A 66 -0.90 -7.05 -7.47
CA ASP A 66 0.07 -8.03 -7.96
C ASP A 66 0.58 -8.92 -6.81
N ILE A 67 0.88 -8.33 -5.65
CA ILE A 67 1.32 -9.07 -4.47
C ILE A 67 0.21 -10.00 -3.97
N ALA A 68 -1.03 -9.51 -3.85
CA ALA A 68 -2.15 -10.31 -3.37
C ALA A 68 -2.43 -11.51 -4.30
N LEU A 69 -2.29 -11.34 -5.62
CA LEU A 69 -2.39 -12.42 -6.59
C LEU A 69 -1.25 -13.43 -6.46
N GLU A 70 -0.02 -12.97 -6.23
CA GLU A 70 1.12 -13.88 -5.97
C GLU A 70 0.95 -14.66 -4.66
N MET A 71 0.42 -14.03 -3.61
CA MET A 71 0.10 -14.72 -2.36
C MET A 71 -0.98 -15.80 -2.57
N GLN A 72 -2.00 -15.51 -3.38
CA GLN A 72 -3.03 -16.48 -3.71
C GLN A 72 -2.44 -17.68 -4.49
N LYS A 73 -1.60 -17.44 -5.50
CA LYS A 73 -0.95 -18.51 -6.27
C LYS A 73 -0.04 -19.41 -5.42
N ARG A 74 0.45 -18.90 -4.29
CA ARG A 74 1.34 -19.59 -3.36
C ARG A 74 0.60 -20.21 -2.16
N ASP A 75 -0.73 -20.08 -2.12
CA ASP A 75 -1.56 -20.47 -0.99
C ASP A 75 -1.14 -19.81 0.35
N THR A 76 -0.53 -18.62 0.28
CA THR A 76 -0.13 -17.83 1.46
C THR A 76 -1.12 -16.73 1.81
N LEU A 77 -2.08 -16.44 0.92
CA LEU A 77 -3.22 -15.60 1.22
C LEU A 77 -4.25 -16.39 2.03
N ALA A 78 -4.64 -15.88 3.20
CA ALA A 78 -5.68 -16.54 3.99
C ALA A 78 -7.02 -16.49 3.24
N PRO A 79 -7.86 -17.53 3.30
CA PRO A 79 -9.17 -17.52 2.63
C PRO A 79 -10.06 -16.34 3.06
N SER A 80 -9.96 -15.91 4.32
CA SER A 80 -10.64 -14.73 4.87
C SER A 80 -10.22 -13.41 4.22
N ASP A 81 -9.07 -13.37 3.57
CA ASP A 81 -8.45 -12.16 3.02
C ASP A 81 -8.64 -12.05 1.50
N THR A 82 -9.34 -13.01 0.88
CA THR A 82 -9.56 -13.04 -0.58
C THR A 82 -10.27 -11.78 -1.10
N TRP A 83 -11.09 -11.13 -0.27
CA TRP A 83 -11.78 -9.88 -0.62
C TRP A 83 -10.81 -8.74 -0.97
N ILE A 84 -9.58 -8.78 -0.47
CA ILE A 84 -8.54 -7.77 -0.74
C ILE A 84 -8.25 -7.69 -2.24
N ILE A 85 -8.23 -8.82 -2.96
CA ILE A 85 -7.97 -8.86 -4.40
C ILE A 85 -9.02 -8.02 -5.16
N GLU A 86 -10.29 -8.20 -4.84
CA GLU A 86 -11.38 -7.47 -5.52
C GLU A 86 -11.41 -5.99 -5.16
N GLU A 87 -11.05 -5.64 -3.92
CA GLU A 87 -10.91 -4.23 -3.53
C GLU A 87 -9.74 -3.55 -4.25
N LEU A 88 -8.58 -4.21 -4.32
CA LEU A 88 -7.41 -3.66 -4.99
C LEU A 88 -7.63 -3.52 -6.51
N LYS A 89 -8.34 -4.47 -7.14
CA LYS A 89 -8.78 -4.35 -8.54
C LYS A 89 -9.60 -3.09 -8.78
N ARG A 90 -10.61 -2.82 -7.93
CA ARG A 90 -11.45 -1.62 -8.06
C ARG A 90 -10.64 -0.33 -7.94
N ARG A 91 -9.66 -0.31 -7.02
CA ARG A 91 -8.80 0.86 -6.80
C ARG A 91 -7.80 1.09 -7.94
N ALA A 92 -7.27 0.02 -8.54
CA ALA A 92 -6.28 0.11 -9.60
C ALA A 92 -6.82 0.67 -10.93
N VAL A 93 -8.14 0.73 -11.11
CA VAL A 93 -8.81 1.18 -12.35
C VAL A 93 -9.37 2.62 -12.24
N ARG A 94 -9.27 3.26 -11.07
CA ARG A 94 -9.65 4.67 -10.88
C ARG A 94 -8.56 5.62 -11.37
#